data_AF-A0A3S8VM86-F1
#
_entry.id   AF-A0A3S8VM86-F1
#
_cell.length_a   1.000
_cell.length_b   1.000
_cell.length_c   1.000
_cell.angle_alpha   90.00
_cell.angle_beta   90.00
_cell.angle_gamma   90.00
#
_symmetry.space_group_name_H-M   'P 1'
#
loop_
_entity.id
_entity.type
_entity.pdbx_description
1 polymer ?
#
loop_
_entity_poly.entity_id
_entity_poly.type
_entity_poly.pdbx_seq_one_letter_code
_entity_poly.pdbx_strand_id
1 'polypeptide(L)'
;MAERHAIAGPDPPGPAGDPGNVDRKRKVNMRMDARSSRIPDARLRPETTFTEYTIPTLKRLLAATGLDAESGAATVRNMLASWGDQPIGTEPIWGSFITTDTSPVEFSAAFGRTGTEVRVCVEAQPSRATTADAQDTASRLTRRLVDHAGISTRKLDVIRDLFLPEQDAHGWAMAHAVGLSEKSAPAFKVYLNANASPAMTPDDRVRAALERLGFGRVWEPLRAFADRGSDLDPVVYISLDLSDAPDARVKVYFLHRHITPALWDSKLAAFPEHRAGSVEEFATELTRYTGAQPVITNFTFTARGGQRPESATAYVPLWHYVPNDQVACDRVRRALATHEIPDQDYQALLAQVARKPLDESWGIHSFASMRTGRSGSPITVYLSPMFYGKSLITRREITELFPDLDET
;
A
#
# COMPACT_ATOMS: atom_id res chain seq x y z
N MET A 1 -44.70 -31.54 28.87
CA MET A 1 -43.97 -32.34 29.88
C MET A 1 -42.52 -31.89 29.82
N ALA A 2 -42.00 -31.16 30.81
CA ALA A 2 -41.87 -31.51 32.24
C ALA A 2 -40.75 -32.54 32.46
N GLU A 3 -39.83 -32.46 33.42
CA GLU A 3 -39.36 -31.46 34.40
C GLU A 3 -38.14 -32.14 35.08
N ARG A 4 -37.01 -31.46 35.33
CA ARG A 4 -36.62 -30.76 36.59
C ARG A 4 -36.82 -31.54 37.90
N HIS A 5 -35.71 -31.74 38.64
CA HIS A 5 -35.46 -31.51 40.10
C HIS A 5 -34.27 -32.40 40.55
N ALA A 6 -33.58 -32.24 41.68
CA ALA A 6 -33.11 -31.13 42.55
C ALA A 6 -32.29 -31.81 43.70
N ILE A 7 -31.46 -31.22 44.58
CA ILE A 7 -31.69 -30.41 45.82
C ILE A 7 -30.27 -30.36 46.48
N ALA A 8 -29.59 -29.20 46.67
CA ALA A 8 -29.57 -28.22 47.80
C ALA A 8 -28.52 -28.47 48.94
N GLY A 9 -28.16 -27.41 49.70
CA GLY A 9 -27.10 -27.36 50.75
C GLY A 9 -27.54 -27.74 52.19
N PRO A 10 -26.95 -27.23 53.31
CA PRO A 10 -26.30 -25.89 53.50
C PRO A 10 -25.03 -25.81 54.42
N ASP A 11 -24.56 -24.58 54.72
CA ASP A 11 -23.47 -24.16 55.67
C ASP A 11 -23.97 -23.91 57.14
N PRO A 12 -23.24 -23.26 58.12
CA PRO A 12 -21.82 -22.86 58.31
C PRO A 12 -21.27 -23.44 59.68
N PRO A 13 -20.74 -22.74 60.74
CA PRO A 13 -19.91 -21.52 60.92
C PRO A 13 -18.73 -21.56 61.97
N GLY A 14 -17.68 -20.74 61.77
CA GLY A 14 -16.87 -20.06 62.84
C GLY A 14 -15.66 -20.78 63.48
N PRO A 15 -14.83 -20.11 64.34
CA PRO A 15 -14.92 -18.72 64.83
C PRO A 15 -13.64 -17.84 64.61
N ALA A 16 -13.59 -16.66 65.27
CA ALA A 16 -12.77 -15.47 64.97
C ALA A 16 -11.29 -15.41 65.47
N GLY A 17 -10.55 -14.41 64.96
CA GLY A 17 -9.26 -13.91 65.48
C GLY A 17 -8.86 -12.56 64.83
N ASP A 18 -8.31 -11.60 65.60
CA ASP A 18 -8.09 -10.18 65.22
C ASP A 18 -6.67 -9.69 65.64
N PRO A 19 -6.36 -8.37 65.70
CA PRO A 19 -5.82 -7.51 64.63
C PRO A 19 -4.28 -7.39 64.61
N GLY A 20 -3.68 -6.88 63.52
CA GLY A 20 -2.21 -6.67 63.44
C GLY A 20 -1.67 -5.83 62.28
N ASN A 21 -1.61 -4.51 62.47
CA ASN A 21 -1.04 -3.52 61.52
C ASN A 21 0.47 -3.69 61.24
N VAL A 22 0.88 -3.86 59.97
CA VAL A 22 2.24 -3.58 59.48
C VAL A 22 2.20 -2.93 58.09
N ASP A 23 2.68 -1.69 57.96
CA ASP A 23 2.80 -0.95 56.70
C ASP A 23 3.74 -1.65 55.69
N ARG A 24 3.26 -1.83 54.45
CA ARG A 24 4.12 -2.12 53.29
C ARG A 24 3.56 -1.62 51.96
N LYS A 25 3.55 -0.30 51.77
CA LYS A 25 3.30 0.38 50.48
C LYS A 25 4.11 -0.24 49.32
N ARG A 26 3.47 -1.04 48.45
CA ARG A 26 3.99 -1.37 47.11
C ARG A 26 3.47 -0.40 46.05
N LYS A 27 3.94 0.85 46.09
CA LYS A 27 3.95 1.69 44.88
C LYS A 27 4.93 1.08 43.89
N VAL A 28 4.42 0.40 42.87
CA VAL A 28 5.23 0.06 41.69
C VAL A 28 5.43 1.36 40.89
N ASN A 29 6.48 2.10 41.24
CA ASN A 29 6.92 3.24 40.44
C ASN A 29 7.42 2.71 39.10
N MET A 30 6.55 2.69 38.09
CA MET A 30 6.94 2.46 36.70
C MET A 30 7.70 3.69 36.20
N ARG A 31 8.98 3.81 36.61
CA ARG A 31 9.90 4.81 36.06
C ARG A 31 9.99 4.57 34.56
N MET A 32 9.70 5.62 33.78
CA MET A 32 10.03 5.66 32.37
C MET A 32 11.55 5.74 32.25
N ASP A 33 12.21 4.58 32.12
CA ASP A 33 13.64 4.55 31.80
C ASP A 33 13.82 4.94 30.34
N ALA A 34 13.96 6.25 30.12
CA ALA A 34 14.17 6.89 28.83
C ALA A 34 15.58 6.59 28.30
N ARG A 35 15.81 5.32 27.93
CA ARG A 35 17.04 4.88 27.25
C ARG A 35 16.86 3.58 26.46
N SER A 36 15.82 3.54 25.61
CA SER A 36 15.91 2.72 24.39
C SER A 36 17.12 3.22 23.60
N SER A 37 18.22 2.46 23.66
CA SER A 37 19.44 2.76 22.92
C SER A 37 19.22 2.45 21.44
N ARG A 38 18.49 3.34 20.76
CA ARG A 38 18.43 3.37 19.30
C ARG A 38 19.86 3.50 18.80
N ILE A 39 20.44 2.40 18.34
CA ILE A 39 21.59 2.46 17.43
C ILE A 39 21.09 3.29 16.23
N PRO A 40 21.67 4.47 15.96
CA PRO A 40 21.26 5.24 14.79
C PRO A 40 21.62 4.41 13.56
N ASP A 41 20.65 4.16 12.67
CA ASP A 41 21.00 3.65 11.35
C ASP A 41 21.80 4.76 10.65
N ALA A 42 23.09 4.53 10.42
CA ALA A 42 23.98 5.52 9.82
C ALA A 42 23.51 5.97 8.42
N ARG A 43 22.59 5.22 7.78
CA ARG A 43 21.94 5.55 6.51
C ARG A 43 20.84 6.60 6.60
N LEU A 44 20.28 6.90 7.78
CA LEU A 44 19.22 7.90 7.92
C LEU A 44 19.44 8.82 9.12
N ARG A 45 19.52 10.12 8.84
CA ARG A 45 19.54 11.19 9.83
C ARG A 45 18.50 12.26 9.45
N PRO A 46 18.07 13.14 10.37
CA PRO A 46 17.08 14.17 10.06
C PRO A 46 17.53 15.13 8.95
N GLU A 47 18.85 15.38 8.83
CA GLU A 47 19.43 16.21 7.77
C GLU A 47 19.55 15.51 6.41
N THR A 48 19.38 14.18 6.34
CA THR A 48 19.43 13.42 5.09
C THR A 48 18.22 13.76 4.22
N THR A 49 18.46 14.11 2.96
CA THR A 49 17.39 14.40 1.99
C THR A 49 16.76 13.14 1.40
N PHE A 50 15.55 13.25 0.86
CA PHE A 50 14.92 12.12 0.14
C PHE A 50 15.78 11.66 -1.05
N THR A 51 16.47 12.58 -1.75
CA THR A 51 17.45 12.27 -2.80
C THR A 51 18.61 11.44 -2.27
N GLU A 52 19.24 11.86 -1.17
CA GLU A 52 20.41 11.19 -0.58
C GLU A 52 20.11 9.80 0.00
N TYR A 53 18.89 9.57 0.51
CA TYR A 53 18.51 8.21 0.94
C TYR A 53 18.10 7.33 -0.24
N THR A 54 17.21 7.84 -1.09
CA THR A 54 16.49 7.03 -2.10
C THR A 54 17.43 6.57 -3.20
N ILE A 55 18.30 7.45 -3.70
CA ILE A 55 19.15 7.12 -4.86
C ILE A 55 20.20 6.06 -4.52
N PRO A 56 21.01 6.15 -3.44
CA PRO A 56 21.93 5.08 -3.07
C PRO A 56 21.22 3.78 -2.70
N THR A 57 20.00 3.85 -2.14
CA THR A 57 19.21 2.65 -1.81
C THR A 57 18.71 1.95 -3.06
N LEU A 58 18.16 2.69 -4.03
CA LEU A 58 17.80 2.16 -5.33
C LEU A 58 18.99 1.54 -6.07
N LYS A 59 20.17 2.16 -6.05
CA LYS A 59 21.37 1.60 -6.67
C LYS A 59 21.72 0.22 -6.10
N ARG A 60 21.57 0.02 -4.78
CA ARG A 60 21.77 -1.30 -4.17
C ARG A 60 20.67 -2.29 -4.54
N LEU A 61 19.40 -1.86 -4.59
CA LEU A 61 18.27 -2.72 -5.00
C LEU A 61 18.42 -3.24 -6.44
N LEU A 62 18.79 -2.36 -7.38
CA LEU A 62 19.01 -2.70 -8.78
C LEU A 62 20.23 -3.62 -8.94
N ALA A 63 21.36 -3.29 -8.32
CA ALA A 63 22.56 -4.13 -8.35
C ALA A 63 22.31 -5.53 -7.73
N ALA A 64 21.50 -5.63 -6.67
CA ALA A 64 21.12 -6.88 -6.03
C ALA A 64 20.20 -7.77 -6.90
N THR A 65 19.63 -7.23 -7.99
CA THR A 65 18.75 -7.93 -8.94
C THR A 65 19.33 -7.98 -10.36
N GLY A 66 20.61 -7.63 -10.53
CA GLY A 66 21.28 -7.63 -11.83
C GLY A 66 20.84 -6.53 -12.81
N LEU A 67 20.05 -5.54 -12.34
CA LEU A 67 19.53 -4.44 -13.14
C LEU A 67 20.52 -3.27 -13.20
N ASP A 68 20.43 -2.44 -14.26
CA ASP A 68 21.27 -1.25 -14.43
C ASP A 68 21.00 -0.21 -13.33
N ALA A 69 21.90 -0.21 -12.35
CA ALA A 69 21.85 0.68 -11.20
C ALA A 69 22.09 2.15 -11.55
N GLU A 70 22.82 2.50 -12.60
CA GLU A 70 23.08 3.91 -12.96
C GLU A 70 21.92 4.50 -13.77
N SER A 71 21.41 3.79 -14.77
CA SER A 71 20.26 4.22 -15.57
C SER A 71 18.98 4.31 -14.72
N GLY A 72 18.72 3.30 -13.88
CA GLY A 72 17.60 3.35 -12.93
C GLY A 72 17.72 4.47 -11.90
N ALA A 73 18.94 4.72 -11.39
CA ALA A 73 19.19 5.85 -10.49
C ALA A 73 19.06 7.22 -11.17
N ALA A 74 19.50 7.37 -12.42
CA ALA A 74 19.28 8.59 -13.19
C ALA A 74 17.78 8.84 -13.44
N THR A 75 17.04 7.78 -13.74
CA THR A 75 15.58 7.79 -13.93
C THR A 75 14.85 8.28 -12.67
N VAL A 76 15.11 7.69 -11.51
CA VAL A 76 14.43 8.10 -10.27
C VAL A 76 14.96 9.45 -9.76
N ARG A 77 16.23 9.81 -9.99
CA ARG A 77 16.72 11.17 -9.70
C ARG A 77 15.93 12.23 -10.47
N ASN A 78 15.49 11.94 -11.70
CA ASN A 78 14.60 12.84 -12.43
C ASN A 78 13.19 12.97 -11.83
N MET A 79 12.67 11.93 -11.15
CA MET A 79 11.42 12.02 -10.39
C MET A 79 11.57 12.82 -9.08
N LEU A 80 12.75 12.78 -8.45
CA LEU A 80 13.02 13.48 -7.19
C LEU A 80 13.38 14.97 -7.38
N ALA A 81 14.02 15.36 -8.48
CA ALA A 81 14.74 16.63 -8.63
C ALA A 81 13.94 17.96 -8.47
N SER A 82 12.63 17.95 -8.22
CA SER A 82 11.85 19.17 -7.90
C SER A 82 11.40 19.28 -6.44
N TRP A 83 11.75 18.29 -5.59
CA TRP A 83 11.29 18.20 -4.19
C TRP A 83 12.19 17.33 -3.29
N GLY A 84 12.90 16.35 -3.83
CA GLY A 84 13.63 15.34 -3.06
C GLY A 84 14.84 15.86 -2.28
N ASP A 85 15.31 17.07 -2.58
CA ASP A 85 16.37 17.75 -1.84
C ASP A 85 15.85 18.41 -0.54
N GLN A 86 14.56 18.23 -0.22
CA GLN A 86 14.02 18.46 1.12
C GLN A 86 14.60 17.44 2.11
N PRO A 87 14.96 17.86 3.34
CA PRO A 87 15.39 16.94 4.40
C PRO A 87 14.22 16.05 4.83
N ILE A 88 14.51 14.79 5.13
CA ILE A 88 13.50 13.82 5.64
C ILE A 88 12.98 14.27 7.00
N GLY A 89 13.82 14.91 7.83
CA GLY A 89 13.44 15.44 9.14
C GLY A 89 13.18 14.36 10.19
N THR A 90 12.42 14.71 11.22
CA THR A 90 11.97 13.76 12.27
C THR A 90 10.48 13.40 12.14
N GLU A 91 9.71 14.23 11.46
CA GLU A 91 8.27 14.11 11.21
C GLU A 91 7.99 14.70 9.80
N PRO A 92 6.98 14.22 9.06
CA PRO A 92 6.70 14.68 7.70
C PRO A 92 6.13 16.12 7.67
N ILE A 93 6.42 16.87 6.61
CA ILE A 93 5.70 18.12 6.30
C ILE A 93 4.31 17.81 5.75
N TRP A 94 4.18 16.73 4.97
CA TRP A 94 2.95 16.26 4.35
C TRP A 94 2.86 14.74 4.53
N GLY A 95 1.77 14.26 5.14
CA GLY A 95 1.58 12.83 5.36
C GLY A 95 1.28 12.13 4.03
N SER A 96 2.27 11.46 3.43
CA SER A 96 2.04 10.74 2.19
C SER A 96 1.13 9.52 2.38
N PHE A 97 0.25 9.27 1.41
CA PHE A 97 -0.65 8.11 1.45
C PHE A 97 0.02 6.79 1.03
N ILE A 98 1.22 6.83 0.44
CA ILE A 98 1.81 5.67 -0.24
C ILE A 98 2.45 4.64 0.70
N THR A 99 2.81 5.02 1.93
CA THR A 99 3.21 4.08 2.98
C THR A 99 2.47 4.34 4.29
N THR A 100 2.49 3.34 5.16
CA THR A 100 1.78 3.35 6.45
C THR A 100 2.44 4.21 7.52
N ASP A 101 3.72 4.51 7.35
CA ASP A 101 4.48 5.48 8.15
C ASP A 101 4.54 6.87 7.51
N THR A 102 3.79 7.10 6.43
CA THR A 102 3.74 8.33 5.62
C THR A 102 5.06 8.74 4.93
N SER A 103 5.98 7.78 4.75
CA SER A 103 7.16 7.94 3.90
C SER A 103 6.74 8.23 2.44
N PRO A 104 7.20 9.33 1.81
CA PRO A 104 6.80 9.71 0.44
C PRO A 104 7.56 8.96 -0.66
N VAL A 105 8.17 7.83 -0.30
CA VAL A 105 8.89 6.91 -1.20
C VAL A 105 8.56 5.49 -0.77
N GLU A 106 8.06 4.68 -1.68
CA GLU A 106 7.85 3.24 -1.48
C GLU A 106 8.66 2.46 -2.54
N PHE A 107 9.41 1.46 -2.12
CA PHE A 107 10.05 0.51 -3.03
C PHE A 107 9.11 -0.67 -3.26
N SER A 108 9.05 -1.24 -4.45
CA SER A 108 8.42 -2.56 -4.63
C SER A 108 9.16 -3.37 -5.68
N ALA A 109 8.95 -4.68 -5.69
CA ALA A 109 9.47 -5.54 -6.74
C ALA A 109 8.46 -6.63 -7.09
N ALA A 110 8.30 -6.88 -8.39
CA ALA A 110 7.47 -7.95 -8.93
C ALA A 110 8.34 -9.13 -9.36
N PHE A 111 8.18 -10.24 -8.66
CA PHE A 111 8.90 -11.48 -8.88
C PHE A 111 8.06 -12.39 -9.77
N GLY A 112 8.64 -12.93 -10.84
CA GLY A 112 7.93 -13.82 -11.76
C GLY A 112 8.85 -14.51 -12.77
N ARG A 113 8.28 -15.44 -13.54
CA ARG A 113 9.04 -16.35 -14.43
C ARG A 113 9.84 -15.66 -15.55
N THR A 114 9.64 -14.37 -15.79
CA THR A 114 10.32 -13.56 -16.81
C THR A 114 11.54 -12.77 -16.28
N GLY A 115 11.75 -12.77 -14.96
CA GLY A 115 12.70 -11.93 -14.24
C GLY A 115 12.00 -11.00 -13.25
N THR A 116 12.79 -10.27 -12.46
CA THR A 116 12.31 -9.32 -11.45
C THR A 116 12.19 -7.90 -12.03
N GLU A 117 11.07 -7.23 -11.77
CA GLU A 117 10.88 -5.80 -12.07
C GLU A 117 10.91 -5.00 -10.76
N VAL A 118 11.94 -4.17 -10.58
CA VAL A 118 12.08 -3.27 -9.41
C VAL A 118 11.33 -1.97 -9.70
N ARG A 119 10.65 -1.43 -8.71
CA ARG A 119 9.81 -0.23 -8.82
C ARG A 119 10.10 0.75 -7.70
N VAL A 120 9.89 2.03 -7.99
CA VAL A 120 9.79 3.09 -6.98
C VAL A 120 8.49 3.84 -7.20
N CYS A 121 7.69 3.98 -6.15
CA CYS A 121 6.54 4.89 -6.08
C CYS A 121 6.92 6.10 -5.22
N VAL A 122 6.47 7.30 -5.57
CA VAL A 122 6.72 8.54 -4.83
C VAL A 122 5.51 9.46 -4.81
N GLU A 123 5.36 10.25 -3.75
CA GLU A 123 4.43 11.39 -3.70
C GLU A 123 5.24 12.68 -3.54
N ALA A 124 5.19 13.55 -4.54
CA ALA A 124 6.08 14.69 -4.66
C ALA A 124 5.82 15.74 -3.56
N GLN A 125 6.75 15.87 -2.61
CA GLN A 125 6.50 16.59 -1.35
C GLN A 125 6.32 18.10 -1.50
N PRO A 126 5.18 18.67 -1.05
CA PRO A 126 4.94 20.10 -1.13
C PRO A 126 5.73 20.88 -0.07
N SER A 127 6.06 22.14 -0.37
CA SER A 127 6.73 23.04 0.58
C SER A 127 5.83 23.54 1.73
N ARG A 128 4.55 23.18 1.71
CA ARG A 128 3.52 23.52 2.70
C ARG A 128 2.53 22.36 2.78
N ALA A 129 1.93 22.12 3.94
CA ALA A 129 0.95 21.06 4.12
C ALA A 129 -0.44 21.40 3.52
N THR A 130 -0.55 21.50 2.18
CA THR A 130 -1.83 21.71 1.50
C THR A 130 -1.95 20.85 0.24
N THR A 131 -3.17 20.38 -0.05
CA THR A 131 -3.47 19.63 -1.28
C THR A 131 -3.08 20.43 -2.53
N ALA A 132 -3.33 21.74 -2.55
CA ALA A 132 -3.04 22.59 -3.70
C ALA A 132 -1.53 22.65 -4.01
N ASP A 133 -0.69 22.80 -2.97
CA ASP A 133 0.77 22.76 -3.10
C ASP A 133 1.24 21.35 -3.53
N ALA A 134 0.56 20.27 -3.10
CA ALA A 134 0.83 18.91 -3.56
C ALA A 134 0.44 18.69 -5.04
N GLN A 135 -0.70 19.22 -5.49
CA GLN A 135 -1.14 19.17 -6.89
C GLN A 135 -0.16 19.88 -7.84
N ASP A 136 0.36 21.06 -7.46
CA ASP A 136 1.41 21.72 -8.25
C ASP A 136 2.72 20.93 -8.23
N THR A 137 3.16 20.44 -7.07
CA THR A 137 4.43 19.70 -6.97
C THR A 137 4.39 18.40 -7.79
N ALA A 138 3.28 17.66 -7.74
CA ALA A 138 3.04 16.52 -8.61
C ALA A 138 2.92 16.91 -10.09
N SER A 139 2.31 18.07 -10.41
CA SER A 139 2.26 18.61 -11.77
C SER A 139 3.62 19.10 -12.29
N ARG A 140 4.56 19.51 -11.42
CA ARG A 140 5.96 19.80 -11.76
C ARG A 140 6.72 18.51 -12.06
N LEU A 141 6.52 17.45 -11.27
CA LEU A 141 7.10 16.13 -11.54
C LEU A 141 6.62 15.58 -12.90
N THR A 142 5.30 15.61 -13.18
CA THR A 142 4.74 15.14 -14.45
C THR A 142 5.35 15.85 -15.65
N ARG A 143 5.45 17.20 -15.63
CA ARG A 143 6.09 17.98 -16.70
C ARG A 143 7.54 17.55 -16.91
N ARG A 144 8.31 17.44 -15.81
CA ARG A 144 9.72 17.01 -15.86
C ARG A 144 9.91 15.62 -16.47
N LEU A 145 8.95 14.70 -16.31
CA LEU A 145 8.99 13.40 -16.98
C LEU A 145 8.70 13.49 -18.48
N VAL A 146 7.79 14.37 -18.92
CA VAL A 146 7.61 14.64 -20.36
C VAL A 146 8.92 15.15 -20.96
N ASP A 147 9.54 16.14 -20.31
CA ASP A 147 10.78 16.80 -20.78
C ASP A 147 12.00 15.85 -20.86
N HIS A 148 12.16 14.93 -19.90
CA HIS A 148 13.38 14.10 -19.77
C HIS A 148 13.20 12.60 -20.02
N ALA A 149 11.96 12.10 -20.15
CA ALA A 149 11.69 10.68 -20.37
C ALA A 149 10.73 10.41 -21.55
N GLY A 150 10.19 11.44 -22.21
CA GLY A 150 9.38 11.27 -23.42
C GLY A 150 8.06 10.53 -23.20
N ILE A 151 7.53 10.55 -21.97
CA ILE A 151 6.24 9.93 -21.62
C ILE A 151 5.06 10.62 -22.32
N SER A 152 3.92 9.93 -22.40
CA SER A 152 2.66 10.56 -22.84
C SER A 152 1.72 10.81 -21.67
N THR A 153 1.23 12.04 -21.58
CA THR A 153 0.20 12.46 -20.63
C THR A 153 -1.22 12.40 -21.19
N ARG A 154 -1.42 12.04 -22.47
CA ARG A 154 -2.74 12.14 -23.16
C ARG A 154 -3.92 11.55 -22.37
N LYS A 155 -3.73 10.40 -21.70
CA LYS A 155 -4.77 9.77 -20.86
C LYS A 155 -5.04 10.55 -19.57
N LEU A 156 -4.00 11.13 -18.96
CA LEU A 156 -4.09 11.98 -17.78
C LEU A 156 -4.77 13.30 -18.10
N ASP A 157 -4.37 13.97 -19.19
CA ASP A 157 -4.89 15.28 -19.59
C ASP A 157 -6.40 15.25 -19.86
N VAL A 158 -6.91 14.16 -20.43
CA VAL A 158 -8.36 13.92 -20.69
C VAL A 158 -9.22 13.84 -19.42
N ILE A 159 -8.64 13.50 -18.27
CA ILE A 159 -9.35 13.37 -16.99
C ILE A 159 -8.83 14.34 -15.91
N ARG A 160 -7.93 15.27 -16.25
CA ARG A 160 -7.11 15.98 -15.27
C ARG A 160 -7.93 16.82 -14.29
N ASP A 161 -8.93 17.52 -14.80
CA ASP A 161 -9.92 18.31 -14.04
C ASP A 161 -10.71 17.46 -13.02
N LEU A 162 -10.89 16.16 -13.28
CA LEU A 162 -11.58 15.27 -12.34
C LEU A 162 -10.70 14.93 -11.12
N PHE A 163 -9.36 14.96 -11.23
CA PHE A 163 -8.47 14.47 -10.16
C PHE A 163 -7.47 15.50 -9.63
N LEU A 164 -7.29 16.63 -10.32
CA LEU A 164 -6.48 17.76 -9.90
C LEU A 164 -7.30 19.08 -10.00
N PRO A 165 -8.42 19.22 -9.27
CA PRO A 165 -9.30 20.38 -9.37
C PRO A 165 -8.65 21.69 -8.90
N GLU A 166 -9.10 22.81 -9.47
CA GLU A 166 -8.60 24.16 -9.15
C GLU A 166 -9.11 24.69 -7.79
N GLN A 167 -10.22 24.15 -7.28
CA GLN A 167 -10.89 24.56 -6.04
C GLN A 167 -11.30 23.32 -5.24
N ASP A 168 -11.38 23.47 -3.91
CA ASP A 168 -11.77 22.44 -2.95
C ASP A 168 -11.04 21.09 -3.13
N ALA A 169 -9.75 21.16 -3.45
CA ALA A 169 -8.86 20.01 -3.61
C ALA A 169 -8.59 19.32 -2.26
N HIS A 170 -8.87 18.02 -2.18
CA HIS A 170 -8.98 17.27 -0.92
C HIS A 170 -8.11 16.01 -0.88
N GLY A 171 -7.59 15.67 0.31
CA GLY A 171 -6.75 14.48 0.55
C GLY A 171 -5.37 14.58 -0.11
N TRP A 172 -4.88 13.46 -0.65
CA TRP A 172 -3.66 13.42 -1.46
C TRP A 172 -3.95 13.77 -2.92
N ALA A 173 -2.93 14.24 -3.65
CA ALA A 173 -3.08 14.72 -5.03
C ALA A 173 -2.82 13.63 -6.08
N MET A 174 -1.55 13.32 -6.31
CA MET A 174 -1.11 12.37 -7.34
C MET A 174 0.27 11.81 -6.97
N ALA A 175 0.39 10.48 -6.98
CA ALA A 175 1.67 9.78 -6.84
C ALA A 175 2.15 9.25 -8.19
N HIS A 176 3.46 9.12 -8.34
CA HIS A 176 4.13 8.64 -9.55
C HIS A 176 4.92 7.37 -9.23
N ALA A 177 4.82 6.36 -10.09
CA ALA A 177 5.68 5.20 -10.04
C ALA A 177 6.45 5.00 -11.35
N VAL A 178 7.63 4.38 -11.23
CA VAL A 178 8.38 3.83 -12.36
C VAL A 178 8.69 2.36 -12.12
N GLY A 179 8.51 1.53 -13.15
CA GLY A 179 9.01 0.15 -13.20
C GLY A 179 10.30 0.06 -14.01
N LEU A 180 11.27 -0.68 -13.48
CA LEU A 180 12.60 -0.88 -14.03
C LEU A 180 12.86 -2.38 -14.20
N SER A 181 13.26 -2.79 -15.40
CA SER A 181 13.57 -4.19 -15.72
C SER A 181 14.66 -4.27 -16.79
N GLU A 182 15.29 -5.44 -16.92
CA GLU A 182 16.37 -5.70 -17.89
C GLU A 182 15.94 -5.50 -19.36
N LYS A 183 14.67 -5.78 -19.67
CA LYS A 183 14.19 -6.04 -21.05
C LYS A 183 13.33 -4.91 -21.64
N SER A 184 13.04 -3.88 -20.85
CA SER A 184 12.10 -2.80 -21.21
C SER A 184 12.62 -1.45 -20.74
N ALA A 185 12.33 -0.39 -21.51
CA ALA A 185 12.53 0.98 -21.05
C ALA A 185 11.70 1.27 -19.78
N PRO A 186 12.11 2.25 -18.93
CA PRO A 186 11.40 2.58 -17.70
C PRO A 186 9.90 2.88 -17.91
N ALA A 187 9.05 2.12 -17.23
CA ALA A 187 7.59 2.19 -17.40
C ALA A 187 6.97 3.10 -16.34
N PHE A 188 6.59 4.32 -16.74
CA PHE A 188 6.03 5.33 -15.83
C PHE A 188 4.51 5.24 -15.68
N LYS A 189 4.02 5.62 -14.50
CA LYS A 189 2.61 5.51 -14.10
C LYS A 189 2.22 6.59 -13.09
N VAL A 190 0.97 7.06 -13.13
CA VAL A 190 0.35 7.90 -12.08
C VAL A 190 -0.76 7.16 -11.33
N TYR A 191 -0.97 7.55 -10.08
CA TYR A 191 -2.13 7.23 -9.25
C TYR A 191 -2.87 8.53 -8.92
N LEU A 192 -4.20 8.49 -8.89
CA LEU A 192 -5.08 9.66 -8.80
C LEU A 192 -6.22 9.43 -7.79
N ASN A 193 -6.35 10.33 -6.82
CA ASN A 193 -7.25 10.21 -5.67
C ASN A 193 -8.74 10.25 -6.08
N ALA A 194 -9.52 9.21 -5.77
CA ALA A 194 -10.96 9.24 -6.06
C ALA A 194 -11.72 10.25 -5.16
N ASN A 195 -11.18 10.58 -3.99
CA ASN A 195 -11.69 11.60 -3.06
C ASN A 195 -11.08 13.00 -3.29
N ALA A 196 -10.64 13.33 -4.51
CA ALA A 196 -9.91 14.57 -4.81
C ALA A 196 -10.67 15.89 -4.55
N SER A 197 -11.99 15.87 -4.34
CA SER A 197 -12.80 17.05 -3.97
C SER A 197 -14.20 16.61 -3.49
N PRO A 198 -14.87 17.32 -2.56
CA PRO A 198 -16.23 17.00 -2.15
C PRO A 198 -17.29 17.22 -3.25
N ALA A 199 -16.96 17.92 -4.35
CA ALA A 199 -17.92 18.27 -5.41
C ALA A 199 -18.41 17.09 -6.27
N MET A 200 -17.84 15.88 -6.11
CA MET A 200 -18.23 14.68 -6.85
C MET A 200 -17.84 13.42 -6.08
N THR A 201 -18.71 12.41 -6.07
CA THR A 201 -18.43 11.13 -5.39
C THR A 201 -17.23 10.41 -6.03
N PRO A 202 -16.49 9.56 -5.29
CA PRO A 202 -15.45 8.69 -5.86
C PRO A 202 -15.96 7.86 -7.05
N ASP A 203 -17.17 7.34 -6.93
CA ASP A 203 -17.85 6.54 -7.95
C ASP A 203 -18.12 7.35 -9.22
N ASP A 204 -18.76 8.51 -9.11
CA ASP A 204 -19.04 9.38 -10.26
C ASP A 204 -17.76 9.89 -10.94
N ARG A 205 -16.73 10.19 -10.14
CA ARG A 205 -15.43 10.65 -10.63
C ARG A 205 -14.72 9.57 -11.44
N VAL A 206 -14.70 8.33 -10.95
CA VAL A 206 -14.12 7.19 -11.66
C VAL A 206 -14.98 6.77 -12.86
N ARG A 207 -16.31 6.80 -12.75
CA ARG A 207 -17.24 6.58 -13.88
C ARG A 207 -17.00 7.59 -15.00
N ALA A 208 -16.98 8.88 -14.70
CA ALA A 208 -16.70 9.94 -15.68
C ALA A 208 -15.30 9.81 -16.29
N ALA A 209 -14.29 9.40 -15.49
CA ALA A 209 -12.96 9.12 -16.00
C ALA A 209 -12.95 7.95 -17.01
N LEU A 210 -13.62 6.84 -16.69
CA LEU A 210 -13.76 5.68 -17.58
C LEU A 210 -14.53 6.03 -18.85
N GLU A 211 -15.61 6.80 -18.76
CA GLU A 211 -16.38 7.31 -19.91
C GLU A 211 -15.46 8.10 -20.87
N ARG A 212 -14.74 9.10 -20.37
CA ARG A 212 -13.82 9.93 -21.16
C ARG A 212 -12.63 9.14 -21.73
N LEU A 213 -12.14 8.12 -21.03
CA LEU A 213 -11.08 7.22 -21.49
C LEU A 213 -11.57 6.14 -22.48
N GLY A 214 -12.86 6.09 -22.81
CA GLY A 214 -13.44 5.11 -23.74
C GLY A 214 -13.77 3.74 -23.11
N PHE A 215 -13.69 3.61 -21.79
CA PHE A 215 -13.98 2.40 -21.02
C PHE A 215 -15.34 2.44 -20.29
N GLY A 216 -16.19 3.44 -20.52
CA GLY A 216 -17.41 3.66 -19.73
C GLY A 216 -18.34 2.44 -19.57
N ARG A 217 -18.36 1.48 -20.51
CA ARG A 217 -19.18 0.25 -20.39
C ARG A 217 -18.66 -0.76 -19.37
N VAL A 218 -17.45 -0.58 -18.82
CA VAL A 218 -16.93 -1.43 -17.74
C VAL A 218 -17.45 -1.02 -16.37
N TRP A 219 -18.10 0.14 -16.23
CA TRP A 219 -18.57 0.65 -14.94
C TRP A 219 -19.61 -0.26 -14.28
N GLU A 220 -20.66 -0.68 -15.00
CA GLU A 220 -21.68 -1.58 -14.44
C GLU A 220 -21.10 -2.94 -14.00
N PRO A 221 -20.24 -3.62 -14.78
CA PRO A 221 -19.48 -4.77 -14.28
C PRO A 221 -18.62 -4.50 -13.03
N LEU A 222 -18.02 -3.31 -12.91
CA LEU A 222 -17.25 -2.94 -11.71
C LEU A 222 -18.15 -2.69 -10.50
N ARG A 223 -19.31 -2.06 -10.67
CA ARG A 223 -20.30 -1.87 -9.59
C ARG A 223 -20.97 -3.18 -9.18
N ALA A 224 -21.18 -4.11 -10.11
CA ALA A 224 -21.61 -5.47 -9.81
C ALA A 224 -20.54 -6.28 -9.07
N PHE A 225 -19.25 -5.99 -9.26
CA PHE A 225 -18.19 -6.51 -8.39
C PHE A 225 -18.15 -5.77 -7.03
N ALA A 226 -18.49 -4.49 -6.95
CA ALA A 226 -18.62 -3.72 -5.72
C ALA A 226 -20.04 -3.80 -5.10
N ASP A 227 -20.69 -4.96 -5.16
CA ASP A 227 -22.10 -5.16 -4.75
C ASP A 227 -22.38 -4.91 -3.25
N ARG A 228 -21.36 -4.89 -2.38
CA ARG A 228 -21.52 -4.67 -0.93
C ARG A 228 -21.70 -3.20 -0.53
N GLY A 229 -21.91 -2.31 -1.50
CA GLY A 229 -22.09 -0.87 -1.30
C GLY A 229 -20.78 -0.07 -1.28
N SER A 230 -20.91 1.26 -1.37
CA SER A 230 -19.79 2.22 -1.29
C SER A 230 -18.96 2.07 -0.01
N ASP A 231 -19.59 1.64 1.07
CA ASP A 231 -19.01 1.75 2.40
C ASP A 231 -18.07 0.56 2.66
N LEU A 232 -18.46 -0.64 2.20
CA LEU A 232 -17.67 -1.87 2.31
C LEU A 232 -16.75 -2.11 1.10
N ASP A 233 -17.16 -1.69 -0.11
CA ASP A 233 -16.40 -1.82 -1.36
C ASP A 233 -16.14 -0.46 -2.07
N PRO A 234 -15.56 0.57 -1.40
CA PRO A 234 -15.29 1.88 -2.02
C PRO A 234 -14.25 1.81 -3.14
N VAL A 235 -14.46 2.58 -4.21
CA VAL A 235 -13.39 2.91 -5.15
C VAL A 235 -12.49 3.98 -4.53
N VAL A 236 -11.18 3.73 -4.48
CA VAL A 236 -10.22 4.58 -3.74
C VAL A 236 -9.29 5.39 -4.64
N TYR A 237 -8.91 4.85 -5.80
CA TYR A 237 -8.14 5.58 -6.80
C TYR A 237 -8.21 4.94 -8.19
N ILE A 238 -7.99 5.76 -9.20
CA ILE A 238 -7.66 5.31 -10.57
C ILE A 238 -6.16 5.49 -10.81
N SER A 239 -5.61 4.79 -11.80
CA SER A 239 -4.21 4.89 -12.16
C SER A 239 -3.99 4.69 -13.66
N LEU A 240 -3.00 5.35 -14.23
CA LEU A 240 -2.72 5.37 -15.67
C LEU A 240 -1.23 5.13 -15.92
N ASP A 241 -0.90 4.21 -16.83
CA ASP A 241 0.45 4.19 -17.42
C ASP A 241 0.61 5.41 -18.34
N LEU A 242 1.74 6.12 -18.23
CA LEU A 242 2.03 7.37 -18.95
C LEU A 242 2.55 7.11 -20.37
N SER A 243 1.76 6.37 -21.15
CA SER A 243 2.12 5.91 -22.50
C SER A 243 0.90 5.75 -23.41
N ASP A 244 1.08 6.04 -24.70
CA ASP A 244 0.09 5.77 -25.77
C ASP A 244 0.22 4.35 -26.37
N ALA A 245 1.13 3.51 -25.85
CA ALA A 245 1.26 2.13 -26.32
C ALA A 245 -0.07 1.34 -26.17
N PRO A 246 -0.40 0.38 -27.07
CA PRO A 246 -1.70 -0.31 -27.06
C PRO A 246 -1.99 -1.13 -25.78
N ASP A 247 -0.93 -1.51 -25.06
CA ASP A 247 -0.92 -2.24 -23.80
C ASP A 247 -0.85 -1.33 -22.57
N ALA A 248 -0.65 -0.01 -22.73
CA ALA A 248 -0.53 0.92 -21.61
C ALA A 248 -1.89 1.12 -20.91
N ARG A 249 -1.93 0.73 -19.62
CA ARG A 249 -3.12 0.36 -18.87
C ARG A 249 -3.83 1.56 -18.24
N VAL A 250 -5.15 1.45 -18.13
CA VAL A 250 -5.97 2.10 -17.11
C VAL A 250 -6.21 1.07 -16.00
N LYS A 251 -6.10 1.46 -14.72
CA LYS A 251 -6.48 0.58 -13.61
C LYS A 251 -7.33 1.27 -12.57
N VAL A 252 -8.39 0.59 -12.10
CA VAL A 252 -9.31 1.07 -11.05
C VAL A 252 -9.12 0.23 -9.80
N TYR A 253 -9.05 0.85 -8.62
CA TYR A 253 -8.77 0.19 -7.34
C TYR A 253 -9.98 0.29 -6.41
N PHE A 254 -10.46 -0.87 -5.94
CA PHE A 254 -11.50 -1.02 -4.93
C PHE A 254 -10.87 -1.52 -3.62
N LEU A 255 -11.23 -0.89 -2.52
CA LEU A 255 -10.85 -1.30 -1.18
C LEU A 255 -11.99 -2.13 -0.58
N HIS A 256 -11.67 -3.18 0.17
CA HIS A 256 -12.63 -4.17 0.66
C HIS A 256 -12.58 -4.29 2.18
N ARG A 257 -13.51 -3.64 2.87
CA ARG A 257 -13.66 -3.74 4.33
C ARG A 257 -14.27 -5.07 4.72
N HIS A 258 -13.77 -5.66 5.81
CA HIS A 258 -14.29 -6.86 6.47
C HIS A 258 -14.59 -8.07 5.56
N ILE A 259 -13.89 -8.20 4.42
CA ILE A 259 -14.07 -9.33 3.49
C ILE A 259 -13.29 -10.56 3.99
N THR A 260 -13.90 -11.74 3.89
CA THR A 260 -13.23 -13.02 4.15
C THR A 260 -12.44 -13.47 2.92
N PRO A 261 -11.41 -14.32 3.06
CA PRO A 261 -10.60 -14.77 1.92
C PRO A 261 -11.45 -15.51 0.87
N ALA A 262 -12.33 -16.41 1.32
CA ALA A 262 -13.29 -17.14 0.48
C ALA A 262 -14.26 -16.24 -0.30
N LEU A 263 -14.80 -15.19 0.33
CA LEU A 263 -15.71 -14.25 -0.35
C LEU A 263 -14.96 -13.36 -1.35
N TRP A 264 -13.71 -13.02 -1.05
CA TRP A 264 -12.86 -12.25 -1.96
C TRP A 264 -12.48 -13.06 -3.20
N ASP A 265 -12.12 -14.33 -3.01
CA ASP A 265 -11.84 -15.26 -4.11
C ASP A 265 -13.07 -15.53 -4.97
N SER A 266 -14.23 -15.80 -4.37
CA SER A 266 -15.45 -16.09 -5.12
C SER A 266 -15.96 -14.90 -5.93
N LYS A 267 -15.81 -13.66 -5.42
CA LYS A 267 -16.07 -12.44 -6.20
C LYS A 267 -15.07 -12.25 -7.36
N LEU A 268 -13.85 -12.77 -7.24
CA LEU A 268 -12.83 -12.76 -8.31
C LEU A 268 -12.99 -13.93 -9.30
N ALA A 269 -13.74 -14.98 -8.98
CA ALA A 269 -14.07 -16.07 -9.90
C ALA A 269 -14.95 -15.65 -11.09
N ALA A 270 -15.47 -14.42 -11.11
CA ALA A 270 -16.11 -13.82 -12.27
C ALA A 270 -15.13 -13.52 -13.44
N PHE A 271 -13.81 -13.53 -13.20
CA PHE A 271 -12.80 -13.15 -14.21
C PHE A 271 -12.20 -14.38 -14.91
N PRO A 272 -12.17 -14.45 -16.26
CA PRO A 272 -11.87 -15.69 -16.99
C PRO A 272 -10.51 -16.36 -16.75
N GLU A 273 -9.52 -15.65 -16.19
CA GLU A 273 -8.21 -16.23 -15.84
C GLU A 273 -8.06 -16.57 -14.34
N HIS A 274 -9.09 -16.35 -13.50
CA HIS A 274 -8.99 -16.60 -12.06
C HIS A 274 -8.93 -18.10 -11.74
N ARG A 275 -7.94 -18.52 -10.93
CA ARG A 275 -7.93 -19.84 -10.29
C ARG A 275 -8.74 -19.77 -9.00
N ALA A 276 -9.84 -20.50 -8.93
CA ALA A 276 -10.62 -20.65 -7.71
C ALA A 276 -9.74 -21.11 -6.52
N GLY A 277 -9.94 -20.49 -5.37
CA GLY A 277 -9.17 -20.68 -4.14
C GLY A 277 -7.79 -19.99 -4.12
N SER A 278 -7.29 -19.41 -5.21
CA SER A 278 -5.94 -18.85 -5.26
C SER A 278 -5.75 -17.57 -4.43
N VAL A 279 -6.76 -16.70 -4.37
CA VAL A 279 -6.75 -15.48 -3.56
C VAL A 279 -7.03 -15.81 -2.11
N GLU A 280 -7.88 -16.80 -1.85
CA GLU A 280 -8.09 -17.34 -0.51
C GLU A 280 -6.79 -17.93 0.07
N GLU A 281 -6.10 -18.77 -0.69
CA GLU A 281 -4.81 -19.37 -0.35
C GLU A 281 -3.73 -18.30 -0.09
N PHE A 282 -3.56 -17.35 -1.03
CA PHE A 282 -2.58 -16.26 -0.94
C PHE A 282 -2.85 -15.34 0.27
N ALA A 283 -4.10 -14.92 0.48
CA ALA A 283 -4.46 -14.07 1.61
C ALA A 283 -4.31 -14.81 2.96
N THR A 284 -4.71 -16.09 3.03
CA THR A 284 -4.64 -16.88 4.25
C THR A 284 -3.20 -17.22 4.64
N GLU A 285 -2.29 -17.41 3.69
CA GLU A 285 -0.86 -17.53 4.00
C GLU A 285 -0.28 -16.22 4.56
N LEU A 286 -0.61 -15.10 3.92
CA LEU A 286 -0.07 -13.78 4.27
C LEU A 286 -0.64 -13.17 5.56
N THR A 287 -1.90 -13.42 5.90
CA THR A 287 -2.54 -12.81 7.09
C THR A 287 -2.91 -13.78 8.20
N ARG A 288 -3.18 -15.06 7.89
CA ARG A 288 -3.86 -16.07 8.75
C ARG A 288 -5.30 -15.74 9.17
N TYR A 289 -5.70 -14.47 9.18
CA TYR A 289 -7.06 -13.97 9.42
C TYR A 289 -7.23 -12.63 8.67
N THR A 290 -8.42 -12.29 8.15
CA THR A 290 -8.66 -11.00 7.48
C THR A 290 -9.73 -10.18 8.20
N GLY A 291 -9.91 -8.93 7.76
CA GLY A 291 -10.98 -8.03 8.20
C GLY A 291 -10.57 -6.95 9.21
N ALA A 292 -9.33 -6.97 9.72
CA ALA A 292 -8.79 -5.94 10.63
C ALA A 292 -8.14 -4.74 9.89
N GLN A 293 -7.60 -4.99 8.69
CA GLN A 293 -7.31 -3.99 7.67
C GLN A 293 -7.95 -4.41 6.35
N PRO A 294 -8.45 -3.47 5.55
CA PRO A 294 -9.10 -3.79 4.29
C PRO A 294 -8.07 -4.24 3.25
N VAL A 295 -8.43 -5.25 2.46
CA VAL A 295 -7.65 -5.67 1.29
C VAL A 295 -8.05 -4.83 0.08
N ILE A 296 -7.24 -4.82 -0.98
CA ILE A 296 -7.53 -4.02 -2.19
C ILE A 296 -7.55 -4.91 -3.43
N THR A 297 -8.55 -4.77 -4.29
CA THR A 297 -8.53 -5.30 -5.65
C THR A 297 -8.25 -4.17 -6.62
N ASN A 298 -7.46 -4.41 -7.67
CA ASN A 298 -7.56 -3.58 -8.88
C ASN A 298 -7.95 -4.37 -10.11
N PHE A 299 -8.53 -3.65 -11.06
CA PHE A 299 -8.88 -4.14 -12.40
C PHE A 299 -8.04 -3.43 -13.44
N THR A 300 -7.57 -4.18 -14.43
CA THR A 300 -6.66 -3.71 -15.48
C THR A 300 -7.39 -3.64 -16.81
N PHE A 301 -7.37 -2.49 -17.48
CA PHE A 301 -7.98 -2.29 -18.79
C PHE A 301 -6.95 -1.77 -19.79
N THR A 302 -7.02 -2.26 -21.03
CA THR A 302 -6.17 -1.85 -22.16
C THR A 302 -7.03 -1.69 -23.41
N ALA A 303 -6.51 -0.99 -24.43
CA ALA A 303 -7.21 -0.88 -25.71
C ALA A 303 -7.45 -2.27 -26.35
N ARG A 304 -6.56 -3.23 -26.08
CA ARG A 304 -6.68 -4.63 -26.51
C ARG A 304 -7.80 -5.40 -25.78
N GLY A 305 -7.93 -5.21 -24.46
CA GLY A 305 -9.02 -5.81 -23.67
C GLY A 305 -10.41 -5.21 -23.98
N GLY A 306 -10.45 -4.00 -24.53
CA GLY A 306 -11.68 -3.32 -24.92
C GLY A 306 -12.57 -3.03 -23.71
N GLN A 307 -13.78 -3.57 -23.69
CA GLN A 307 -14.76 -3.37 -22.62
C GLN A 307 -14.78 -4.54 -21.61
N ARG A 308 -13.63 -5.17 -21.36
CA ARG A 308 -13.44 -6.21 -20.33
C ARG A 308 -12.12 -5.97 -19.60
N PRO A 309 -12.02 -6.23 -18.29
CA PRO A 309 -10.74 -6.21 -17.60
C PRO A 309 -9.87 -7.37 -18.10
N GLU A 310 -8.61 -7.08 -18.43
CA GLU A 310 -7.61 -8.03 -18.92
C GLU A 310 -6.96 -8.82 -17.77
N SER A 311 -6.96 -8.28 -16.55
CA SER A 311 -6.65 -9.01 -15.31
C SER A 311 -7.14 -8.24 -14.09
N ALA A 312 -7.37 -8.95 -12.99
CA ALA A 312 -7.49 -8.35 -11.67
C ALA A 312 -6.21 -8.58 -10.85
N THR A 313 -6.04 -7.86 -9.73
CA THR A 313 -4.87 -8.02 -8.84
C THR A 313 -5.31 -7.81 -7.40
N ALA A 314 -5.06 -8.82 -6.57
CA ALA A 314 -5.39 -8.87 -5.15
C ALA A 314 -4.21 -8.34 -4.32
N TYR A 315 -4.45 -7.38 -3.42
CA TYR A 315 -3.47 -6.73 -2.56
C TYR A 315 -3.79 -7.00 -1.09
N VAL A 316 -2.82 -7.58 -0.39
CA VAL A 316 -2.89 -7.92 1.03
C VAL A 316 -1.98 -6.96 1.78
N PRO A 317 -2.49 -6.08 2.66
CA PRO A 317 -1.65 -5.31 3.57
C PRO A 317 -1.00 -6.26 4.57
N LEU A 318 0.27 -6.03 4.95
CA LEU A 318 1.02 -6.96 5.79
C LEU A 318 1.24 -6.46 7.22
N TRP A 319 1.64 -5.19 7.41
CA TRP A 319 2.00 -4.61 8.71
C TRP A 319 1.05 -4.97 9.87
N HIS A 320 -0.27 -4.89 9.66
CA HIS A 320 -1.26 -5.10 10.72
C HIS A 320 -1.54 -6.58 11.06
N TYR A 321 -1.15 -7.51 10.19
CA TYR A 321 -1.43 -8.95 10.36
C TYR A 321 -0.22 -9.76 10.85
N VAL A 322 0.88 -9.07 11.18
CA VAL A 322 2.14 -9.65 11.69
C VAL A 322 2.61 -8.89 12.94
N PRO A 323 3.31 -9.56 13.88
CA PRO A 323 3.93 -8.87 15.01
C PRO A 323 5.19 -8.09 14.60
N ASN A 324 5.88 -8.51 13.54
CA ASN A 324 7.11 -7.92 13.03
C ASN A 324 7.36 -8.32 11.57
N ASP A 325 8.33 -7.66 10.93
CA ASP A 325 8.69 -7.87 9.52
C ASP A 325 9.35 -9.24 9.25
N GLN A 326 9.88 -9.93 10.26
CA GLN A 326 10.36 -11.31 10.12
C GLN A 326 9.19 -12.27 9.81
N VAL A 327 8.08 -12.15 10.54
CA VAL A 327 6.88 -12.97 10.28
C VAL A 327 6.22 -12.62 8.94
N ALA A 328 6.29 -11.36 8.49
CA ALA A 328 5.92 -11.00 7.12
C ALA A 328 6.83 -11.69 6.09
N CYS A 329 8.15 -11.62 6.28
CA CYS A 329 9.14 -12.26 5.43
C CYS A 329 8.88 -13.77 5.29
N ASP A 330 8.71 -14.48 6.40
CA ASP A 330 8.48 -15.93 6.39
C ASP A 330 7.18 -16.32 5.65
N ARG A 331 6.14 -15.47 5.72
CA ARG A 331 4.88 -15.67 4.98
C ARG A 331 5.03 -15.36 3.49
N VAL A 332 5.67 -14.25 3.15
CA VAL A 332 5.97 -13.87 1.75
C VAL A 332 6.80 -14.95 1.06
N ARG A 333 7.83 -15.49 1.73
CA ARG A 333 8.67 -16.58 1.20
C ARG A 333 7.88 -17.85 0.93
N ARG A 334 6.94 -18.23 1.81
CA ARG A 334 6.03 -19.37 1.56
C ARG A 334 5.06 -19.10 0.41
N ALA A 335 4.50 -17.89 0.31
CA ALA A 335 3.66 -17.50 -0.82
C ALA A 335 4.42 -17.54 -2.17
N LEU A 336 5.67 -17.08 -2.21
CA LEU A 336 6.55 -17.21 -3.37
C LEU A 336 6.80 -18.69 -3.73
N ALA A 337 7.13 -19.52 -2.75
CA ALA A 337 7.38 -20.95 -2.94
C ALA A 337 6.14 -21.72 -3.45
N THR A 338 4.94 -21.46 -2.92
CA THR A 338 3.67 -22.02 -3.41
C THR A 338 3.40 -21.67 -4.88
N HIS A 339 3.94 -20.53 -5.36
CA HIS A 339 3.79 -20.07 -6.74
C HIS A 339 4.97 -20.44 -7.66
N GLU A 340 5.87 -21.32 -7.21
CA GLU A 340 7.10 -21.72 -7.91
C GLU A 340 8.05 -20.54 -8.22
N ILE A 341 7.98 -19.46 -7.42
CA ILE A 341 8.80 -18.26 -7.60
C ILE A 341 10.02 -18.33 -6.66
N PRO A 342 11.26 -18.28 -7.17
CA PRO A 342 12.46 -18.24 -6.35
C PRO A 342 12.54 -16.98 -5.46
N ASP A 343 13.03 -17.12 -4.23
CA ASP A 343 12.97 -16.07 -3.19
C ASP A 343 14.30 -15.31 -2.97
N GLN A 344 15.32 -15.54 -3.80
CA GLN A 344 16.66 -14.96 -3.63
C GLN A 344 16.64 -13.44 -3.88
N ASP A 345 16.09 -13.00 -5.01
CA ASP A 345 15.93 -11.58 -5.35
C ASP A 345 15.14 -10.84 -4.26
N TYR A 346 14.07 -11.46 -3.76
CA TYR A 346 13.25 -10.90 -2.69
C TYR A 346 14.05 -10.69 -1.39
N GLN A 347 14.80 -11.71 -0.94
CA GLN A 347 15.67 -11.59 0.24
C GLN A 347 16.78 -10.54 0.03
N ALA A 348 17.39 -10.51 -1.16
CA ALA A 348 18.46 -9.59 -1.50
C ALA A 348 17.98 -8.12 -1.52
N LEU A 349 16.78 -7.86 -2.03
CA LEU A 349 16.13 -6.55 -2.01
C LEU A 349 15.75 -6.13 -0.59
N LEU A 350 15.09 -7.00 0.18
CA LEU A 350 14.67 -6.72 1.55
C LEU A 350 15.87 -6.30 2.43
N ALA A 351 17.01 -6.97 2.26
CA ALA A 351 18.25 -6.62 2.98
C ALA A 351 18.78 -5.20 2.69
N GLN A 352 18.41 -4.57 1.56
CA GLN A 352 18.81 -3.19 1.24
C GLN A 352 17.89 -2.12 1.83
N VAL A 353 16.61 -2.45 2.01
CA VAL A 353 15.60 -1.58 2.65
C VAL A 353 15.64 -1.72 4.17
N ALA A 354 15.90 -2.92 4.69
CA ALA A 354 15.91 -3.20 6.12
C ALA A 354 16.92 -2.33 6.88
N ARG A 355 16.40 -1.54 7.81
CA ARG A 355 17.17 -0.59 8.63
C ARG A 355 17.69 -1.18 9.95
N LYS A 356 17.15 -2.35 10.33
CA LYS A 356 17.32 -3.07 11.60
C LYS A 356 17.11 -4.58 11.38
N PRO A 357 17.35 -5.45 12.38
CA PRO A 357 16.81 -6.80 12.42
C PRO A 357 15.30 -6.82 12.13
N LEU A 358 14.83 -7.82 11.36
CA LEU A 358 13.44 -7.90 10.91
C LEU A 358 12.46 -8.27 12.03
N ASP A 359 12.96 -8.90 13.09
CA ASP A 359 12.23 -9.22 14.31
C ASP A 359 12.04 -8.00 15.25
N GLU A 360 12.97 -7.03 15.18
CA GLU A 360 12.86 -5.69 15.78
C GLU A 360 12.14 -4.65 14.87
N SER A 361 11.77 -5.03 13.64
CA SER A 361 11.18 -4.13 12.65
C SER A 361 9.68 -4.38 12.50
N TRP A 362 8.93 -3.33 12.23
CA TRP A 362 7.49 -3.42 11.94
C TRP A 362 7.07 -2.33 10.95
N GLY A 363 6.42 -2.73 9.86
CA GLY A 363 5.89 -1.84 8.83
C GLY A 363 6.72 -1.74 7.55
N ILE A 364 7.91 -2.36 7.47
CA ILE A 364 8.68 -2.40 6.22
C ILE A 364 7.81 -3.06 5.14
N HIS A 365 7.20 -4.21 5.42
CA HIS A 365 6.25 -4.84 4.52
C HIS A 365 4.90 -4.10 4.55
N SER A 366 4.69 -3.21 3.59
CA SER A 366 3.43 -2.50 3.42
C SER A 366 2.40 -3.44 2.77
N PHE A 367 2.61 -3.87 1.53
CA PHE A 367 1.71 -4.82 0.86
C PHE A 367 2.46 -6.02 0.26
N ALA A 368 1.74 -7.11 0.02
CA ALA A 368 2.06 -8.03 -1.07
C ALA A 368 0.83 -8.18 -1.97
N SER A 369 1.03 -8.28 -3.29
CA SER A 369 -0.06 -8.39 -4.26
C SER A 369 0.18 -9.48 -5.30
N MET A 370 -0.84 -10.30 -5.55
CA MET A 370 -0.85 -11.31 -6.60
C MET A 370 -1.78 -10.86 -7.73
N ARG A 371 -1.30 -10.88 -8.98
CA ARG A 371 -2.20 -10.75 -10.14
C ARG A 371 -2.99 -12.03 -10.30
N THR A 372 -4.31 -11.98 -10.20
CA THR A 372 -5.16 -13.13 -10.53
C THR A 372 -5.12 -13.32 -12.04
N GLY A 373 -4.76 -14.52 -12.48
CA GLY A 373 -4.64 -14.81 -13.89
C GLY A 373 -3.82 -16.06 -14.19
N ARG A 374 -3.34 -16.13 -15.44
CA ARG A 374 -2.44 -17.19 -15.95
C ARG A 374 -1.35 -17.61 -14.96
N SER A 375 -1.05 -18.91 -14.98
CA SER A 375 -0.01 -19.56 -14.17
C SER A 375 1.36 -18.88 -14.30
N GLY A 376 2.06 -18.74 -13.18
CA GLY A 376 3.30 -17.96 -13.09
C GLY A 376 3.11 -16.43 -13.18
N SER A 377 1.88 -15.92 -12.95
CA SER A 377 1.67 -14.49 -12.73
C SER A 377 2.45 -14.00 -11.51
N PRO A 378 3.03 -12.79 -11.57
CA PRO A 378 3.99 -12.35 -10.57
C PRO A 378 3.34 -11.97 -9.24
N ILE A 379 4.06 -12.26 -8.16
CA ILE A 379 3.81 -11.69 -6.84
C ILE A 379 4.65 -10.41 -6.74
N THR A 380 4.02 -9.30 -6.36
CA THR A 380 4.73 -8.05 -6.02
C THR A 380 4.79 -7.91 -4.51
N VAL A 381 5.94 -7.52 -3.96
CA VAL A 381 6.08 -7.12 -2.56
C VAL A 381 6.44 -5.64 -2.49
N TYR A 382 5.83 -4.91 -1.56
CA TYR A 382 5.95 -3.47 -1.38
C TYR A 382 6.58 -3.18 -0.01
N LEU A 383 7.59 -2.31 -0.02
CA LEU A 383 8.59 -2.13 1.02
C LEU A 383 8.76 -0.63 1.36
N SER A 384 8.24 -0.20 2.51
CA SER A 384 8.49 1.13 3.04
C SER A 384 9.95 1.26 3.53
N PRO A 385 10.64 2.39 3.26
CA PRO A 385 11.90 2.72 3.90
C PRO A 385 11.76 3.02 5.40
N MET A 386 10.53 3.18 5.91
CA MET A 386 10.17 3.45 7.31
C MET A 386 10.83 4.71 7.90
N PHE A 387 10.86 5.82 7.17
CA PHE A 387 11.51 7.06 7.59
C PHE A 387 11.07 7.51 9.00
N TYR A 388 9.76 7.54 9.26
CA TYR A 388 9.20 8.11 10.48
C TYR A 388 8.99 7.06 11.59
N GLY A 389 9.10 5.76 11.26
CA GLY A 389 9.31 4.67 12.21
C GLY A 389 8.15 4.35 13.17
N LYS A 390 7.02 5.07 13.03
CA LYS A 390 5.69 4.70 13.54
C LYS A 390 4.84 4.44 12.31
N SER A 391 3.98 3.42 12.29
CA SER A 391 2.78 3.51 11.44
C SER A 391 1.93 4.63 12.03
N LEU A 392 1.98 5.81 11.42
CA LEU A 392 1.16 6.95 11.85
C LEU A 392 -0.32 6.64 11.60
N ILE A 393 -0.59 5.83 10.56
CA ILE A 393 -1.79 5.01 10.40
C ILE A 393 -1.94 4.03 11.58
N THR A 394 -2.38 4.61 12.69
CA THR A 394 -3.07 4.05 13.82
C THR A 394 -4.57 4.09 13.53
N ARG A 395 -5.42 3.52 14.39
CA ARG A 395 -6.88 3.55 14.21
C ARG A 395 -7.48 4.95 13.96
N ARG A 396 -6.80 6.02 14.35
CA ARG A 396 -7.29 7.40 14.28
C ARG A 396 -7.08 8.10 12.93
N GLU A 397 -5.96 7.85 12.26
CA GLU A 397 -5.68 8.42 10.93
C GLU A 397 -6.41 7.64 9.82
N ILE A 398 -6.82 6.40 10.09
CA ILE A 398 -7.78 5.68 9.25
C ILE A 398 -9.09 6.46 9.14
N THR A 399 -9.54 7.17 10.19
CA THR A 399 -10.72 8.05 10.13
C THR A 399 -10.50 9.29 9.25
N GLU A 400 -9.26 9.79 9.09
CA GLU A 400 -8.99 10.94 8.21
C GLU A 400 -8.85 10.53 6.73
N LEU A 401 -8.42 9.29 6.46
CA LEU A 401 -8.47 8.68 5.12
C LEU A 401 -9.86 8.12 4.75
N PHE A 402 -10.67 7.79 5.75
CA PHE A 402 -11.99 7.17 5.60
C PHE A 402 -12.94 7.65 6.73
N PRO A 403 -13.61 8.80 6.60
CA PRO A 403 -14.40 9.43 7.68
C PRO A 403 -15.50 8.54 8.27
N ASP A 404 -16.13 7.72 7.44
CA ASP A 404 -17.31 6.91 7.80
C ASP A 404 -16.92 5.56 8.44
N LEU A 405 -16.15 5.60 9.54
CA LEU A 405 -15.71 4.40 10.28
C LEU A 405 -16.13 4.33 11.76
N ASP A 406 -16.64 5.42 12.32
CA ASP A 406 -17.16 5.44 13.70
C ASP A 406 -18.68 5.16 13.75
N GLU A 407 -19.12 3.99 13.25
CA GLU A 407 -20.48 3.50 13.54
C GLU A 407 -20.64 1.95 13.56
N THR A 408 -19.75 1.22 14.28
CA THR A 408 -20.10 -0.03 15.01
C THR A 408 -19.03 -0.49 16.01
#